data_AF-A0A6I9N2Q1-F1
#
_entry.id   AF-A0A6I9N2Q1-F1
#
_cell.length_a   1.000
_cell.length_b   1.000
_cell.length_c   1.000
_cell.angle_alpha   90.00
_cell.angle_beta   90.00
_cell.angle_gamma   90.00
#
_symmetry.space_group_name_H-M   'P 1'
#
loop_
_entity.id
_entity.type
_entity.pdbx_description
1 polymer ?
#
loop_
_entity_poly.entity_id
_entity_poly.type
_entity_poly.pdbx_seq_one_letter_code
_entity_poly.pdbx_strand_id
1 'polypeptide(L)'
;MFCIKLRVFNIQTVCIFKRINMGLLSCVVPLLLLLCGAAPLEAAPAKSNYLQGTGRFWHITDLHLDPTYHLTPDPTKVCFSSKGVPATNPGMFGDFLCDSPYRLIQSAFDHMATLTKPDDFIIWTGSV
;
A
#
# COMPACT_ATOMS: atom_id res chain seq x y z
N MET A 1 -0.87 -1.43 11.93
CA MET A 1 -0.78 -1.73 10.49
C MET A 1 -0.41 -0.45 9.77
N PHE A 2 0.87 -0.09 9.79
CA PHE A 2 1.39 1.07 9.07
C PHE A 2 1.70 0.61 7.64
N CYS A 3 0.80 0.95 6.73
CA CYS A 3 0.97 0.72 5.31
C CYS A 3 1.42 2.06 4.74
N ILE A 4 2.69 2.18 4.35
CA ILE A 4 3.19 3.37 3.64
C ILE A 4 2.22 3.65 2.49
N LYS A 5 1.40 4.70 2.63
CA LYS A 5 0.26 4.92 1.75
C LYS A 5 0.68 5.83 0.61
N LEU A 6 1.32 5.24 -0.40
CA LEU A 6 1.69 5.96 -1.61
C LEU A 6 0.57 5.87 -2.63
N ARG A 7 -0.03 7.01 -2.95
CA ARG A 7 -1.01 7.11 -4.02
C ARG A 7 -0.70 8.30 -4.91
N VAL A 8 -0.66 8.05 -6.22
CA VAL A 8 -0.83 9.10 -7.23
C VAL A 8 -2.33 9.39 -7.31
N PHE A 9 -2.72 10.61 -6.98
CA PHE A 9 -4.10 11.05 -7.17
C PHE A 9 -4.25 11.75 -8.52
N ASN A 10 -5.30 11.38 -9.24
CA ASN A 10 -5.79 12.14 -10.39
C ASN A 10 -7.08 12.86 -9.98
N ILE A 11 -7.17 14.15 -10.26
CA ILE A 11 -8.32 15.00 -9.89
C ILE A 11 -9.66 14.52 -10.50
N GLN A 12 -9.66 13.64 -11.51
CA GLN A 12 -10.89 13.07 -12.05
C GLN A 12 -11.45 11.86 -11.28
N THR A 13 -10.73 11.28 -10.32
CA THR A 13 -11.24 10.16 -9.51
C THR A 13 -11.95 10.66 -8.25
N VAL A 14 -13.08 11.36 -8.43
CA VAL A 14 -14.06 11.52 -7.35
C VAL A 14 -14.85 10.22 -7.29
N CYS A 15 -14.67 9.44 -6.22
CA CYS A 15 -15.38 8.19 -5.99
C CYS A 15 -16.90 8.40 -6.00
N ILE A 16 -17.58 8.06 -7.10
CA ILE A 16 -19.01 7.77 -7.07
C ILE A 16 -19.17 6.37 -6.48
N PHE A 17 -19.33 6.29 -5.15
CA PHE A 17 -19.67 5.04 -4.47
C PHE A 17 -21.13 4.71 -4.78
N LYS A 18 -21.38 3.95 -5.86
CA LYS A 18 -22.74 3.50 -6.20
C LYS A 18 -23.13 2.37 -5.23
N ARG A 19 -24.02 2.68 -4.29
CA ARG A 19 -24.58 1.75 -3.31
C ARG A 19 -25.43 0.70 -4.04
N ILE A 20 -24.91 -0.51 -4.24
CA ILE A 20 -25.67 -1.63 -4.81
C ILE A 20 -26.44 -2.32 -3.68
N ASN A 21 -27.76 -2.44 -3.84
CA ASN A 21 -28.69 -2.98 -2.86
C ASN A 21 -28.69 -4.52 -2.92
N MET A 22 -28.40 -5.18 -1.80
CA MET A 22 -28.12 -6.63 -1.71
C MET A 22 -29.38 -7.42 -1.37
N GLY A 23 -30.32 -7.52 -2.33
CA GLY A 23 -31.65 -8.10 -2.06
C GLY A 23 -32.09 -9.32 -2.88
N LEU A 24 -31.36 -9.73 -3.92
CA LEU A 24 -31.97 -10.68 -4.90
C LEU A 24 -30.96 -11.62 -5.59
N LEU A 25 -30.13 -12.36 -4.85
CA LEU A 25 -29.24 -13.36 -5.47
C LEU A 25 -29.04 -14.61 -4.58
N SER A 26 -30.12 -15.31 -4.23
CA SER A 26 -30.05 -16.55 -3.43
C SER A 26 -29.98 -17.85 -4.25
N CYS A 27 -30.00 -17.83 -5.59
CA CYS A 27 -30.13 -19.07 -6.39
C CYS A 27 -29.03 -19.38 -7.41
N VAL A 28 -27.96 -18.59 -7.53
CA VAL A 28 -26.91 -18.82 -8.56
C VAL A 28 -25.50 -19.06 -8.01
N VAL A 29 -25.35 -19.14 -6.69
CA VAL A 29 -24.06 -19.24 -6.00
C VAL A 29 -23.27 -20.53 -6.29
N PRO A 30 -23.86 -21.73 -6.46
CA PRO A 30 -23.05 -22.95 -6.58
C PRO A 30 -22.36 -23.12 -7.93
N LEU A 31 -22.88 -22.52 -9.00
CA LEU A 31 -22.38 -22.73 -10.37
C LEU A 31 -21.29 -21.71 -10.77
N LEU A 32 -21.22 -20.56 -10.09
CA LEU A 32 -20.24 -19.51 -10.40
C LEU A 32 -18.90 -19.70 -9.67
N LEU A 33 -18.88 -20.52 -8.60
CA LEU A 33 -17.66 -20.83 -7.83
C LEU A 33 -16.70 -21.77 -8.59
N LEU A 34 -17.16 -22.52 -9.59
CA LEU A 34 -16.30 -23.40 -10.39
C LEU A 34 -15.48 -22.68 -11.48
N LEU A 35 -15.75 -21.40 -11.75
CA LEU A 35 -15.08 -20.62 -12.81
C LEU A 35 -14.09 -19.57 -12.29
N CYS A 36 -13.92 -19.42 -10.97
CA CYS A 36 -13.02 -18.41 -10.38
C CYS A 36 -11.67 -18.95 -9.91
N GLY A 37 -11.31 -20.18 -10.27
CA GLY A 37 -9.99 -20.74 -10.00
C GLY A 37 -8.92 -20.05 -10.84
N ALA A 38 -8.09 -19.22 -10.19
CA ALA A 38 -6.96 -18.46 -10.75
C ALA A 38 -7.32 -17.15 -11.49
N ALA A 39 -7.97 -16.21 -10.80
CA ALA A 39 -7.63 -14.81 -11.07
C ALA A 39 -6.23 -14.57 -10.48
N PRO A 40 -5.21 -14.21 -11.29
CA PRO A 40 -3.95 -13.73 -10.72
C PRO A 40 -4.27 -12.54 -9.81
N LEU A 41 -3.63 -12.50 -8.65
CA LEU A 41 -3.64 -11.34 -7.77
C LEU A 41 -2.82 -10.24 -8.47
N GLU A 42 -3.37 -9.67 -9.54
CA GLU A 42 -2.73 -8.61 -10.30
C GLU A 42 -2.70 -7.38 -9.39
N ALA A 43 -1.50 -6.93 -9.03
CA ALA A 43 -1.31 -5.63 -8.44
C ALA A 43 -2.02 -4.59 -9.32
N ALA A 44 -2.70 -3.62 -8.71
CA ALA A 44 -3.43 -2.58 -9.45
C ALA A 44 -2.56 -2.04 -10.60
N PRO A 45 -3.12 -1.89 -11.83
CA PRO A 45 -2.32 -1.55 -12.98
C PRO A 45 -1.60 -0.23 -12.75
N ALA A 46 -0.27 -0.27 -12.65
CA ALA A 46 0.59 0.91 -12.59
C ALA A 46 0.58 1.73 -13.90
N LYS A 47 -0.04 1.19 -14.95
CA LYS A 47 -0.38 1.93 -16.17
C LYS A 47 -1.81 2.44 -16.10
N SER A 48 -2.01 3.47 -15.30
CA SER A 48 -3.18 4.33 -15.50
C SER A 48 -2.97 5.11 -16.80
N ASN A 49 -3.91 5.01 -17.73
CA ASN A 49 -4.03 5.92 -18.87
C ASN A 49 -4.47 7.27 -18.32
N TYR A 50 -3.53 7.98 -17.66
CA TYR A 50 -3.73 9.34 -17.23
C TYR A 50 -4.00 10.18 -18.49
N LEU A 51 -5.19 10.78 -18.57
CA LEU A 51 -5.52 11.70 -19.65
C LEU A 51 -4.45 12.79 -19.70
N GLN A 52 -3.82 12.95 -20.87
CA GLN A 52 -2.93 14.08 -21.13
C GLN A 52 -3.68 15.38 -20.80
N GLY A 53 -3.10 16.19 -19.91
CA GLY A 53 -3.70 17.46 -19.46
C GLY A 53 -4.34 17.44 -18.07
N THR A 54 -4.38 16.31 -17.36
CA THR A 54 -4.81 16.28 -15.94
C THR A 54 -3.62 16.40 -14.99
N GLY A 55 -3.67 17.37 -14.09
CA GLY A 55 -2.66 17.55 -13.03
C GLY A 55 -2.63 16.34 -12.08
N ARG A 56 -1.42 15.96 -11.64
CA ARG A 56 -1.20 14.84 -10.72
C ARG A 56 -0.36 15.28 -9.55
N PHE A 57 -0.54 14.60 -8.43
CA PHE A 57 0.33 14.75 -7.27
C PHE A 57 0.52 13.42 -6.57
N TRP A 58 1.67 13.30 -5.90
CA TRP A 58 1.93 12.25 -4.93
C TRP A 58 1.45 12.69 -3.56
N HIS A 59 0.73 11.82 -2.87
CA HIS A 59 0.45 12.00 -1.46
C HIS A 59 1.25 10.98 -0.65
N ILE A 60 2.05 11.48 0.28
CA ILE A 60 2.91 10.69 1.18
C ILE A 60 2.53 11.04 2.62
N THR A 61 2.41 10.03 3.47
CA THR A 61 2.06 10.18 4.89
C THR A 61 2.53 8.94 5.65
N ASP A 62 2.64 9.05 6.97
CA ASP A 62 2.76 7.91 7.89
C ASP A 62 3.91 6.96 7.50
N LEU A 63 5.08 7.54 7.23
CA LEU A 63 6.27 6.75 6.92
C LEU A 63 6.72 5.95 8.14
N HIS A 64 6.65 6.54 9.34
CA HIS A 64 7.03 5.91 10.61
C HIS A 64 8.36 5.17 10.49
N LEU A 65 9.47 5.90 10.47
CA LEU A 65 10.78 5.26 10.37
C LEU A 65 11.13 4.60 11.72
N ASP A 66 11.44 3.30 11.71
CA ASP A 66 12.12 2.64 12.84
C ASP A 66 13.62 2.43 12.52
N PRO A 67 14.52 3.25 13.09
CA PRO A 67 15.96 3.08 12.91
C PRO A 67 16.51 1.81 13.58
N THR A 68 15.74 1.20 14.48
CA THR A 68 16.14 0.00 15.24
C THR A 68 15.76 -1.29 14.54
N TYR A 69 15.02 -1.23 13.43
CA TYR A 69 14.62 -2.42 12.69
C TYR A 69 15.84 -3.20 12.18
N HIS A 70 16.01 -4.43 12.66
CA HIS A 70 17.01 -5.37 12.15
C HIS A 70 16.54 -6.81 12.34
N LEU A 71 17.00 -7.70 11.46
CA LEU A 71 16.72 -9.12 11.60
C LEU A 71 17.61 -9.71 12.69
N THR A 72 17.00 -10.38 13.65
CA THR A 72 17.67 -10.99 14.82
C THR A 72 16.98 -12.30 15.19
N PRO A 73 17.70 -13.29 15.76
CA PRO A 73 17.09 -14.52 16.24
C PRO A 73 16.06 -14.32 17.36
N ASP A 74 16.17 -13.22 18.12
CA ASP A 74 15.22 -12.88 19.18
C ASP A 74 14.06 -12.06 18.60
N PRO A 75 12.86 -12.65 18.42
CA PRO A 75 11.75 -11.98 17.75
C PRO A 75 11.25 -10.75 18.52
N THR A 76 11.59 -10.60 19.80
CA THR A 76 11.22 -9.42 20.62
C THR A 76 12.13 -8.22 20.40
N LYS A 77 13.27 -8.41 19.71
CA LYS A 77 14.30 -7.39 19.48
C LYS A 77 14.42 -6.96 18.02
N VAL A 78 13.49 -7.37 17.17
CA VAL A 78 13.49 -7.00 15.75
C VAL A 78 13.35 -5.49 15.57
N CYS A 79 12.49 -4.86 16.37
CA CYS A 79 12.18 -3.44 16.28
C CYS A 79 11.70 -2.94 17.65
N PHE A 80 12.02 -1.71 18.02
CA PHE A 80 11.54 -1.12 19.28
C PHE A 80 10.08 -0.68 19.19
N SER A 81 9.60 -0.38 17.98
CA SER A 81 8.21 -0.02 17.73
C SER A 81 7.21 -1.12 18.13
N SER A 82 7.63 -2.40 18.15
CA SER A 82 6.77 -3.51 18.61
C SER A 82 6.59 -3.55 20.13
N LYS A 83 7.34 -2.73 20.89
CA LYS A 83 7.27 -2.64 22.37
C LYS A 83 7.47 -3.99 23.06
N GLY A 84 8.36 -4.82 22.51
CA GLY A 84 8.69 -6.15 23.02
C GLY A 84 7.71 -7.25 22.60
N VAL A 85 6.69 -6.92 21.79
CA VAL A 85 5.87 -7.95 21.15
C VAL A 85 6.73 -8.68 20.10
N PRO A 86 6.80 -10.03 20.14
CA PRO A 86 7.54 -10.79 19.14
C PRO A 86 7.05 -10.49 17.72
N ALA A 87 7.96 -10.06 16.83
CA ALA A 87 7.68 -9.97 15.40
C ALA A 87 7.35 -11.37 14.85
N THR A 88 6.31 -11.48 14.03
CA THR A 88 5.75 -12.78 13.65
C THR A 88 6.51 -13.41 12.49
N ASN A 89 6.89 -12.60 11.50
CA ASN A 89 7.62 -13.05 10.33
C ASN A 89 8.44 -11.88 9.76
N PRO A 90 9.48 -11.42 10.48
CA PRO A 90 10.22 -10.23 10.09
C PRO A 90 10.98 -10.46 8.79
N GLY A 91 10.74 -9.57 7.82
CA GLY A 91 11.36 -9.62 6.51
C GLY A 91 12.33 -8.46 6.26
N MET A 92 12.96 -8.49 5.10
CA MET A 92 13.83 -7.40 4.63
C MET A 92 13.11 -6.04 4.53
N PHE A 93 11.78 -6.05 4.35
CA PHE A 93 10.95 -4.86 4.17
C PHE A 93 10.04 -4.58 5.38
N GLY A 94 10.23 -5.25 6.51
CA GLY A 94 9.45 -5.00 7.73
C GLY A 94 8.69 -6.21 8.27
N ASP A 95 7.92 -5.95 9.32
CA ASP A 95 6.92 -6.83 9.93
C ASP A 95 5.69 -5.99 10.27
N PHE A 96 4.49 -6.60 10.33
CA PHE A 96 3.24 -5.86 10.62
C PHE A 96 3.18 -5.25 12.02
N LEU A 97 3.98 -5.76 12.95
CA LEU A 97 4.12 -5.27 14.32
C LEU A 97 5.21 -4.19 14.45
N CYS A 98 5.94 -3.92 13.38
CA CYS A 98 6.99 -2.90 13.36
C CYS A 98 6.55 -1.66 12.59
N ASP A 99 7.16 -0.52 12.94
CA ASP A 99 7.24 0.66 12.10
C ASP A 99 8.23 0.39 10.95
N SER A 100 8.25 1.26 9.93
CA SER A 100 8.90 1.00 8.65
C SER A 100 10.44 0.98 8.78
N PRO A 101 11.13 -0.06 8.29
CA PRO A 101 12.57 0.02 8.11
C PRO A 101 12.92 1.01 7.00
N TYR A 102 14.12 1.59 7.08
CA TYR A 102 14.66 2.47 6.03
C TYR A 102 14.54 1.87 4.62
N ARG A 103 14.79 0.55 4.49
CA ARG A 103 14.72 -0.15 3.20
C ARG A 103 13.31 -0.15 2.60
N LEU A 104 12.26 -0.23 3.42
CA LEU A 104 10.88 -0.15 2.94
C LEU A 104 10.61 1.24 2.38
N ILE A 105 10.94 2.28 3.15
CA ILE A 105 10.77 3.69 2.74
C ILE A 105 11.54 3.97 1.45
N GLN A 106 12.80 3.53 1.36
CA GLN A 106 13.63 3.68 0.17
C GLN A 106 13.00 3.01 -1.06
N SER A 107 12.56 1.75 -0.94
CA SER A 107 11.92 1.03 -2.05
C SER A 107 10.65 1.72 -2.56
N ALA A 108 9.93 2.36 -1.64
CA ALA A 108 8.73 3.13 -1.93
C ALA A 108 9.07 4.37 -2.79
N PHE A 109 10.08 5.14 -2.38
CA PHE A 109 10.55 6.30 -3.13
C PHE A 109 11.18 5.93 -4.47
N ASP A 110 11.94 4.83 -4.53
CA ASP A 110 12.51 4.32 -5.78
C ASP A 110 11.40 3.99 -6.78
N HIS A 111 10.33 3.33 -6.33
CA HIS A 111 9.18 3.05 -7.17
C HIS A 111 8.47 4.33 -7.63
N MET A 112 8.23 5.28 -6.73
CA MET A 112 7.62 6.58 -7.08
C MET A 112 8.44 7.31 -8.14
N ALA A 113 9.77 7.32 -8.01
CA ALA A 113 10.65 8.00 -8.95
C ALA A 113 10.48 7.45 -10.38
N THR A 114 10.25 6.15 -10.56
CA THR A 114 10.00 5.56 -11.89
C THR A 114 8.68 6.00 -12.54
N LEU A 115 7.73 6.52 -11.76
CA LEU A 115 6.39 6.91 -12.20
C LEU A 115 6.17 8.43 -12.24
N THR A 116 7.11 9.19 -11.65
CA THR A 116 7.04 10.64 -11.49
C THR A 116 7.32 11.33 -12.81
N LYS A 117 6.46 12.29 -13.16
CA LYS A 117 6.60 13.18 -14.33
C LYS A 117 7.07 14.56 -13.88
N PRO A 118 7.67 15.37 -14.79
CA PRO A 118 8.16 16.71 -14.47
C PRO A 118 7.12 17.65 -13.84
N ASP A 119 5.85 17.55 -14.24
CA ASP A 119 4.76 18.42 -13.77
C ASP A 119 4.07 17.89 -12.49
N ASP A 120 4.52 16.75 -11.95
CA ASP A 120 3.99 16.23 -10.69
C ASP A 120 4.59 16.98 -9.50
N PHE A 121 3.79 17.17 -8.46
CA PHE A 121 4.26 17.68 -7.16
C PHE A 121 3.95 16.71 -6.03
N ILE A 122 4.59 16.90 -4.88
CA ILE A 122 4.45 16.03 -3.71
C ILE A 122 3.75 16.79 -2.58
N ILE A 123 2.72 16.19 -2.02
CA ILE A 123 2.15 16.57 -0.73
C ILE A 123 2.63 15.54 0.28
N TRP A 124 3.37 15.99 1.29
CA TRP A 124 3.79 15.17 2.41
C TRP A 124 3.19 15.72 3.71
N THR A 125 2.36 14.91 4.37
CA THR A 125 1.63 15.32 5.59
C THR A 125 2.31 14.89 6.89
N GLY A 126 3.55 14.39 6.82
CA GLY A 126 4.35 14.06 8.00
C GLY A 126 4.06 12.69 8.61
N SER A 127 4.26 12.59 9.93
CA SER A 127 4.38 11.36 10.72
C SER A 127 5.66 10.56 10.41
N VAL A 128 6.78 11.17 10.83
CA VAL A 128 8.13 10.57 10.81
C VAL A 128 8.34 9.62 11.97
#